data_AF-A0A4S2V6T2-F1
#
_entry.id   AF-A0A4S2V6T2-F1
#
_cell.length_a   1.000
_cell.length_b   1.000
_cell.length_c   1.000
_cell.angle_alpha   90.00
_cell.angle_beta   90.00
_cell.angle_gamma   90.00
#
_symmetry.space_group_name_H-M   'P 1'
#
loop_
_entity.id
_entity.type
_entity.pdbx_description
1 polymer ?
#
loop_
_entity_poly.entity_id
_entity_poly.type
_entity_poly.pdbx_seq_one_letter_code
_entity_poly.pdbx_strand_id
1 'polypeptide(L)'
;MPTPSAANTEPGPGPRIREIFRTVVTDRFADRPAPAQAELLFADAPFDSDREFLGDFYNEILHQDTCNELTHEGVPLLAALAADDRVPPRERMSLVSLLFSIATVTERHEAECWPQAHPHADPAGEERARVAVEAALPQLLNRWETECVTVCLALTALAAAFPSAGTSQDLLPSLRTLAGQYPGWTLPGDYVRLAGTITVGKRENLLTAVEALTSQNWIPTVRSARLTGRALHLLDQMLSQIRATAKTQDP
;
A
#
# COMPACT_ATOMS: atom_id res chain seq x y z
N MET A 1 12.80 -27.63 50.41
CA MET A 1 12.06 -27.29 49.18
C MET A 1 12.09 -25.78 49.02
N PRO A 2 12.85 -25.23 48.06
CA PRO A 2 12.79 -23.80 47.77
C PRO A 2 11.63 -23.53 46.82
N THR A 3 10.83 -22.52 47.16
CA THR A 3 9.78 -21.91 46.35
C THR A 3 10.35 -21.35 45.04
N PRO A 4 9.63 -21.47 43.91
CA PRO A 4 10.06 -20.85 42.67
C PRO A 4 9.92 -19.33 42.79
N SER A 5 11.03 -18.63 42.57
CA SER A 5 11.10 -17.20 42.39
C SER A 5 10.30 -16.84 41.14
N ALA A 6 9.25 -16.03 41.32
CA ALA A 6 8.60 -15.34 40.23
C ALA A 6 9.64 -14.41 39.59
N ALA A 7 10.19 -14.84 38.45
CA ALA A 7 10.90 -13.94 37.58
C ALA A 7 9.89 -12.90 37.10
N ASN A 8 10.02 -11.69 37.65
CA ASN A 8 9.47 -10.49 37.04
C ASN A 8 10.07 -10.39 35.64
N THR A 9 9.31 -10.82 34.64
CA THR A 9 9.58 -10.44 33.26
C THR A 9 9.27 -8.95 33.18
N GLU A 10 10.30 -8.11 33.31
CA GLU A 10 10.16 -6.70 32.95
C GLU A 10 9.66 -6.64 31.50
N PRO A 11 8.57 -5.89 31.21
CA PRO A 11 8.14 -5.70 29.84
C PRO A 11 9.30 -5.07 29.07
N GLY A 12 9.78 -5.77 28.04
CA GLY A 12 10.84 -5.28 27.17
C GLY A 12 10.48 -3.92 26.56
N PRO A 13 11.47 -3.15 26.07
CA PRO A 13 11.18 -1.93 25.33
C PRO A 13 10.23 -2.28 24.18
N GLY A 14 9.09 -1.57 24.09
CA GLY A 14 8.04 -1.86 23.13
C GLY A 14 8.50 -1.76 21.66
N PRO A 15 7.58 -1.93 20.70
CA PRO A 15 7.92 -1.92 19.27
C PRO A 15 8.65 -0.63 18.85
N ARG A 16 9.85 -0.77 18.27
CA ARG A 16 10.67 0.38 17.83
C ARG A 16 9.95 1.20 16.76
N ILE A 17 9.23 0.54 15.86
CA ILE A 17 8.52 1.25 14.79
C ILE A 17 7.39 2.12 15.33
N ARG A 18 6.75 1.69 16.42
CA ARG A 18 5.69 2.45 17.08
C ARG A 18 6.23 3.76 17.65
N GLU A 19 7.44 3.75 18.21
CA GLU A 19 8.10 4.97 18.71
C GLU A 19 8.48 5.93 17.58
N ILE A 20 8.99 5.40 16.46
CA ILE A 20 9.25 6.20 15.26
C ILE A 20 7.95 6.85 14.77
N PHE A 21 6.87 6.08 14.65
CA PHE A 21 5.56 6.60 14.21
C PHE A 21 5.02 7.66 15.16
N ARG A 22 5.09 7.45 16.47
CA ARG A 22 4.71 8.46 17.49
C ARG A 22 5.46 9.77 17.28
N THR A 23 6.77 9.69 17.08
CA THR A 23 7.63 10.86 16.90
C THR A 23 7.24 11.61 15.62
N VAL A 24 7.09 10.89 14.51
CA VAL A 24 6.66 11.47 13.23
C VAL A 24 5.29 12.14 13.36
N VAL A 25 4.32 11.47 13.98
CA VAL A 25 2.97 12.02 14.14
C VAL A 25 2.96 13.23 15.06
N THR A 26 3.70 13.21 16.16
CA THR A 26 3.80 14.35 17.08
C THR A 26 4.33 15.58 16.36
N ASP A 27 5.37 15.43 15.53
CA ASP A 27 5.96 16.54 14.79
C ASP A 27 5.06 17.03 13.64
N ARG A 28 4.50 16.10 12.86
CA ARG A 28 3.72 16.42 11.65
C ARG A 28 2.31 16.96 11.94
N PHE A 29 1.82 16.73 13.15
CA PHE A 29 0.52 17.19 13.63
C PHE A 29 0.68 18.09 14.86
N ALA A 30 1.82 18.76 15.05
CA ALA A 30 2.00 19.67 16.19
C ALA A 30 0.96 20.81 16.22
N ASP A 31 0.57 21.32 15.04
CA ASP A 31 -0.32 22.48 14.90
C ASP A 31 -1.81 22.11 14.67
N ARG A 32 -2.15 20.81 14.72
CA ARG A 32 -3.52 20.32 14.47
C ARG A 32 -3.78 18.99 15.17
N PRO A 33 -5.02 18.64 15.53
CA PRO A 33 -5.31 17.32 16.06
C PRO A 33 -4.82 16.22 15.10
N ALA A 34 -4.14 15.21 15.65
CA ALA A 34 -3.85 13.99 14.91
C ALA A 34 -5.17 13.26 14.57
N PRO A 35 -5.24 12.53 13.45
CA PRO A 35 -6.42 11.72 13.12
C PRO A 35 -6.71 10.70 14.23
N ALA A 36 -7.98 10.33 14.43
CA ALA A 36 -8.38 9.35 15.45
C ALA A 36 -7.67 8.00 15.25
N GLN A 37 -7.33 7.64 14.02
CA GLN A 37 -6.58 6.44 13.66
C GLN A 37 -5.13 6.44 14.22
N ALA A 38 -4.64 7.57 14.75
CA ALA A 38 -3.37 7.64 15.47
C ALA A 38 -3.48 7.19 16.93
N GLU A 39 -4.68 6.95 17.48
CA GLU A 39 -4.88 6.57 18.88
C GLU A 39 -4.07 5.32 19.28
N LEU A 40 -3.99 4.32 18.40
CA LEU A 40 -3.21 3.10 18.65
C LEU A 40 -1.72 3.39 18.86
N LEU A 41 -1.20 4.48 18.28
CA LEU A 41 0.16 4.92 18.55
C LEU A 41 0.30 5.26 20.03
N PHE A 42 -0.62 6.02 20.61
CA PHE A 42 -0.50 6.56 21.97
C PHE A 42 -1.16 5.73 23.07
N ALA A 43 -1.94 4.71 22.71
CA ALA A 43 -2.60 3.82 23.67
C ALA A 43 -1.61 3.07 24.58
N ASP A 44 -2.02 2.73 25.81
CA ASP A 44 -1.25 1.84 26.70
C ASP A 44 -1.55 0.37 26.38
N ALA A 45 -1.33 -0.01 25.11
CA ALA A 45 -1.50 -1.36 24.61
C ALA A 45 -0.14 -2.09 24.57
N PRO A 46 -0.03 -3.28 25.19
CA PRO A 46 1.16 -4.10 25.07
C PRO A 46 1.21 -4.74 23.66
N PHE A 47 2.38 -4.68 23.03
CA PHE A 47 2.67 -5.37 21.78
C PHE A 47 3.99 -6.11 21.95
N ASP A 48 4.03 -7.38 21.56
CA ASP A 48 5.19 -8.23 21.69
C ASP A 48 6.20 -8.00 20.55
N SER A 49 5.77 -7.37 19.45
CA SER A 49 6.64 -7.10 18.29
C SER A 49 6.16 -5.96 17.39
N ASP A 50 7.07 -5.42 16.57
CA ASP A 50 6.74 -4.51 15.46
C ASP A 50 5.72 -5.13 14.50
N ARG A 51 5.79 -6.44 14.27
CA ARG A 51 4.88 -7.14 13.36
C ARG A 51 3.44 -7.12 13.86
N GLU A 52 3.25 -7.40 15.14
CA GLU A 52 1.93 -7.40 15.79
C GLU A 52 1.33 -5.99 15.76
N PHE A 53 2.10 -5.00 16.24
CA PHE A 53 1.69 -3.60 16.20
C PHE A 53 1.31 -3.12 14.79
N LEU A 54 2.14 -3.40 13.77
CA LEU A 54 1.84 -2.98 12.40
C LEU A 54 0.60 -3.68 11.83
N GLY A 55 0.35 -4.94 12.21
CA GLY A 55 -0.85 -5.67 11.83
C GLY A 55 -2.11 -4.96 12.32
N ASP A 56 -2.15 -4.66 13.62
CA ASP A 56 -3.29 -3.97 14.24
C ASP A 56 -3.42 -2.53 13.73
N PHE A 57 -2.30 -1.81 13.61
CA PHE A 57 -2.28 -0.43 13.11
C PHE A 57 -2.81 -0.31 11.68
N TYR A 58 -2.45 -1.23 10.78
CA TYR A 58 -2.98 -1.23 9.42
C TYR A 58 -4.43 -1.68 9.36
N ASN A 59 -4.82 -2.67 10.18
CA ASN A 59 -6.18 -3.18 10.25
C ASN A 59 -7.17 -2.16 10.82
N GLU A 60 -6.71 -1.24 11.69
CA GLU A 60 -7.51 -0.11 12.18
C GLU A 60 -7.89 0.86 11.06
N ILE A 61 -7.04 1.00 10.03
CA ILE A 61 -7.28 1.95 8.93
C ILE A 61 -8.03 1.30 7.77
N LEU A 62 -7.60 0.11 7.36
CA LEU A 62 -8.23 -0.69 6.32
C LEU A 62 -8.55 -2.08 6.87
N HIS A 63 -9.75 -2.24 7.40
CA HIS A 63 -10.17 -3.48 8.02
C HIS A 63 -10.49 -4.53 6.95
N GLN A 64 -9.78 -5.66 6.97
CA GLN A 64 -10.01 -6.78 6.05
C GLN A 64 -10.14 -6.36 4.57
N ASP A 65 -9.33 -5.39 4.15
CA ASP A 65 -9.31 -4.91 2.76
C ASP A 65 -10.65 -4.25 2.31
N THR A 66 -11.37 -3.66 3.27
CA THR A 66 -12.60 -2.90 3.04
C THR A 66 -12.44 -1.46 3.54
N CYS A 67 -12.95 -0.51 2.77
CA CYS A 67 -13.10 0.87 3.23
C CYS A 67 -14.42 1.00 3.99
N ASN A 68 -14.41 1.73 5.09
CA ASN A 68 -15.61 2.19 5.77
C ASN A 68 -15.72 3.72 5.64
N GLU A 69 -16.75 4.28 6.28
CA GLU A 69 -17.02 5.70 6.21
C GLU A 69 -15.91 6.62 6.75
N LEU A 70 -15.01 6.09 7.62
CA LEU A 70 -13.90 6.79 8.27
C LEU A 70 -12.51 6.44 7.71
N THR A 71 -12.37 5.46 6.81
CA THR A 71 -11.05 5.07 6.25
C THR A 71 -10.29 6.26 5.65
N HIS A 72 -11.01 7.19 5.03
CA HIS A 72 -10.44 8.40 4.45
C HIS A 72 -9.71 9.30 5.46
N GLU A 73 -10.09 9.28 6.75
CA GLU A 73 -9.44 10.07 7.81
C GLU A 73 -8.05 9.51 8.19
N GLY A 74 -7.82 8.22 7.96
CA GLY A 74 -6.52 7.58 8.16
C GLY A 74 -5.51 7.88 7.05
N VAL A 75 -5.96 8.34 5.88
CA VAL A 75 -5.08 8.57 4.72
C VAL A 75 -4.01 9.65 4.97
N PRO A 76 -4.32 10.82 5.55
CA PRO A 76 -3.30 11.82 5.90
C PRO A 76 -2.24 11.29 6.87
N LEU A 77 -2.60 10.41 7.81
CA LEU A 77 -1.68 9.76 8.73
C LEU A 77 -0.71 8.84 7.98
N LEU A 78 -1.24 7.95 7.13
CA LEU A 78 -0.43 7.05 6.31
C LEU A 78 0.51 7.82 5.37
N ALA A 79 0.01 8.87 4.71
CA ALA A 79 0.81 9.71 3.82
C ALA A 79 1.94 10.44 4.56
N ALA A 80 1.66 10.97 5.76
CA ALA A 80 2.67 11.63 6.58
C ALA A 80 3.78 10.66 7.00
N LEU A 81 3.43 9.44 7.43
CA LEU A 81 4.39 8.40 7.78
C LEU A 81 5.19 7.92 6.55
N ALA A 82 4.51 7.68 5.43
CA ALA A 82 5.16 7.23 4.19
C ALA A 82 6.12 8.28 3.60
N ALA A 83 5.92 9.57 3.92
CA ALA A 83 6.73 10.66 3.41
C ALA A 83 7.89 11.09 4.34
N ASP A 84 8.03 10.47 5.53
CA ASP A 84 9.03 10.87 6.53
C ASP A 84 10.27 9.95 6.50
N ASP A 85 11.45 10.55 6.38
CA ASP A 85 12.72 9.81 6.22
C ASP A 85 13.11 8.99 7.44
N ARG A 86 12.54 9.29 8.62
CA ARG A 86 12.75 8.50 9.85
C ARG A 86 12.08 7.13 9.79
N VAL A 87 11.03 6.98 8.98
CA VAL A 87 10.38 5.68 8.79
C VAL A 87 11.24 4.82 7.88
N PRO A 88 11.64 3.59 8.26
CA PRO A 88 12.52 2.78 7.42
C PRO A 88 11.87 2.41 6.08
N PRO A 89 12.66 2.17 5.00
CA PRO A 89 12.11 1.96 3.67
C PRO A 89 11.11 0.80 3.54
N ARG A 90 11.28 -0.27 4.33
CA ARG A 90 10.38 -1.42 4.34
C ARG A 90 8.98 -1.04 4.83
N GLU A 91 8.91 -0.23 5.88
CA GLU A 91 7.67 0.27 6.44
C GLU A 91 7.06 1.34 5.54
N ARG A 92 7.87 2.22 4.93
CA ARG A 92 7.38 3.15 3.88
C ARG A 92 6.75 2.41 2.71
N MET A 93 7.39 1.36 2.20
CA MET A 93 6.81 0.51 1.16
C MET A 93 5.45 -0.06 1.60
N SER A 94 5.35 -0.54 2.84
CA SER A 94 4.09 -1.09 3.38
C SER A 94 2.99 -0.04 3.51
N LEU A 95 3.33 1.17 3.95
CA LEU A 95 2.40 2.31 4.03
C LEU A 95 1.91 2.74 2.64
N VAL A 96 2.81 2.86 1.66
CA VAL A 96 2.44 3.18 0.27
C VAL A 96 1.59 2.06 -0.35
N SER A 97 1.90 0.80 -0.06
CA SER A 97 1.10 -0.34 -0.51
C SER A 97 -0.31 -0.29 0.08
N LEU A 98 -0.44 0.06 1.36
CA LEU A 98 -1.75 0.22 2.02
C LEU A 98 -2.56 1.36 1.40
N LEU A 99 -1.92 2.50 1.09
CA LEU A 99 -2.55 3.60 0.35
C LEU A 99 -3.04 3.17 -1.04
N PHE A 100 -2.25 2.34 -1.74
CA PHE A 100 -2.68 1.73 -3.00
C PHE A 100 -3.89 0.80 -2.82
N SER A 101 -3.89 -0.05 -1.79
CA SER A 101 -5.04 -0.92 -1.49
C SER A 101 -6.30 -0.10 -1.20
N ILE A 102 -6.20 0.96 -0.38
CA ILE A 102 -7.29 1.90 -0.09
C ILE A 102 -7.83 2.54 -1.38
N ALA A 103 -6.94 3.05 -2.24
CA ALA A 103 -7.33 3.75 -3.46
C ALA A 103 -8.04 2.85 -4.49
N THR A 104 -7.88 1.54 -4.38
CA THR A 104 -8.30 0.57 -5.40
C THR A 104 -9.33 -0.45 -4.90
N VAL A 105 -9.87 -0.28 -3.69
CA VAL A 105 -10.87 -1.21 -3.10
C VAL A 105 -12.01 -1.46 -4.09
N THR A 106 -12.63 -0.40 -4.62
CA THR A 106 -13.75 -0.51 -5.57
C THR A 106 -13.38 -1.35 -6.79
N GLU A 107 -12.26 -1.04 -7.45
CA GLU A 107 -11.86 -1.73 -8.66
C GLU A 107 -11.46 -3.19 -8.40
N ARG A 108 -10.84 -3.48 -7.26
CA ARG A 108 -10.46 -4.85 -6.88
C ARG A 108 -11.68 -5.69 -6.49
N HIS A 109 -12.60 -5.15 -5.70
CA HIS A 109 -13.88 -5.78 -5.38
C HIS A 109 -14.71 -6.05 -6.63
N GLU A 110 -14.79 -5.09 -7.55
CA GLU A 110 -15.47 -5.27 -8.84
C GLU A 110 -14.84 -6.42 -9.64
N ALA A 111 -13.50 -6.51 -9.66
CA ALA A 111 -12.82 -7.57 -10.40
C ALA A 111 -12.99 -8.97 -9.77
N GLU A 112 -13.04 -9.03 -8.44
CA GLU A 112 -13.14 -10.27 -7.67
C GLU A 112 -14.56 -10.85 -7.64
N CYS A 113 -15.57 -10.02 -7.43
CA CYS A 113 -16.95 -10.47 -7.21
C CYS A 113 -17.86 -10.38 -8.45
N TRP A 114 -17.35 -9.95 -9.61
CA TRP A 114 -18.17 -9.77 -10.81
C TRP A 114 -19.02 -11.00 -11.18
N PRO A 115 -20.33 -10.83 -11.51
CA PRO A 115 -21.08 -9.58 -11.62
C PRO A 115 -21.77 -9.11 -10.33
N GLN A 116 -21.56 -9.80 -9.21
CA GLN A 116 -22.11 -9.42 -7.93
C GLN A 116 -21.32 -8.26 -7.31
N ALA A 117 -21.97 -7.49 -6.45
CA ALA A 117 -21.28 -6.56 -5.56
C ALA A 117 -20.58 -7.34 -4.43
N HIS A 118 -19.42 -6.87 -4.00
CA HIS A 118 -18.76 -7.41 -2.81
C HIS A 118 -19.66 -7.18 -1.57
N PRO A 119 -19.85 -8.18 -0.68
CA PRO A 119 -20.83 -8.11 0.41
C PRO A 119 -20.58 -7.00 1.43
N HIS A 120 -19.35 -6.48 1.48
CA HIS A 120 -18.91 -5.42 2.38
C HIS A 120 -18.53 -4.12 1.64
N ALA A 121 -18.93 -3.97 0.37
CA ALA A 121 -18.66 -2.73 -0.36
C ALA A 121 -19.39 -1.55 0.29
N ASP A 122 -18.66 -0.45 0.50
CA ASP A 122 -19.20 0.85 0.88
C ASP A 122 -18.78 1.86 -0.21
N PRO A 123 -19.53 1.99 -1.31
CA PRO A 123 -19.13 2.83 -2.43
C PRO A 123 -18.87 4.29 -2.05
N ALA A 124 -19.57 4.81 -1.04
CA ALA A 124 -19.40 6.19 -0.60
C ALA A 124 -18.13 6.36 0.25
N GLY A 125 -17.86 5.41 1.15
CA GLY A 125 -16.61 5.36 1.92
C GLY A 125 -15.39 5.14 1.04
N GLU A 126 -15.47 4.20 0.10
CA GLU A 126 -14.43 3.89 -0.89
C GLU A 126 -14.08 5.11 -1.75
N GLU A 127 -15.08 5.82 -2.30
CA GLU A 127 -14.84 7.03 -3.10
C GLU A 127 -14.18 8.14 -2.27
N ARG A 128 -14.64 8.38 -1.03
CA ARG A 128 -14.00 9.36 -0.13
C ARG A 128 -12.55 8.99 0.16
N ALA A 129 -12.28 7.71 0.42
CA ALA A 129 -10.94 7.23 0.69
C ALA A 129 -10.04 7.38 -0.54
N ARG A 130 -10.55 7.04 -1.73
CA ARG A 130 -9.85 7.23 -3.01
C ARG A 130 -9.49 8.69 -3.26
N VAL A 131 -10.43 9.61 -3.08
CA VAL A 131 -10.18 11.07 -3.21
C VAL A 131 -9.12 11.55 -2.20
N ALA A 132 -9.17 11.05 -0.96
CA ALA A 132 -8.15 11.39 0.04
C ALA A 132 -6.76 10.91 -0.36
N VAL A 133 -6.64 9.72 -0.96
CA VAL A 133 -5.36 9.19 -1.45
C VAL A 133 -4.87 10.00 -2.66
N GLU A 134 -5.76 10.37 -3.59
CA GLU A 134 -5.42 11.22 -4.73
C GLU A 134 -4.84 12.56 -4.28
N ALA A 135 -5.43 13.17 -3.23
CA ALA A 135 -4.94 14.42 -2.67
C ALA A 135 -3.52 14.31 -2.05
N ALA A 136 -3.15 13.13 -1.54
CA ALA A 136 -1.80 12.87 -1.00
C ALA A 136 -0.77 12.51 -2.08
N LEU A 137 -1.22 12.20 -3.30
CA LEU A 137 -0.37 11.67 -4.38
C LEU A 137 0.83 12.58 -4.73
N PRO A 138 0.69 13.91 -4.88
CA PRO A 138 1.84 14.76 -5.23
C PRO A 138 2.96 14.69 -4.19
N GLN A 139 2.62 14.69 -2.90
CA GLN A 139 3.61 14.59 -1.82
C GLN A 139 4.38 13.28 -1.88
N LEU A 140 3.69 12.17 -2.15
CA LEU A 140 4.29 10.84 -2.19
C LEU A 140 5.16 10.66 -3.44
N LEU A 141 4.68 11.07 -4.62
CA LEU A 141 5.42 10.91 -5.88
C LEU A 141 6.63 11.85 -5.98
N ASN A 142 6.60 13.02 -5.33
CA ASN A 142 7.76 13.93 -5.26
C ASN A 142 9.00 13.29 -4.60
N ARG A 143 8.82 12.21 -3.84
CA ARG A 143 9.93 11.50 -3.19
C ARG A 143 10.65 10.54 -4.12
N TRP A 144 10.13 10.26 -5.31
CA TRP A 144 10.61 9.22 -6.22
C TRP A 144 12.15 9.19 -6.37
N GLU A 145 12.77 10.34 -6.63
CA GLU A 145 14.22 10.44 -6.88
C GLU A 145 15.08 10.17 -5.64
N THR A 146 14.50 10.27 -4.44
CA THR A 146 15.18 10.05 -3.16
C THR A 146 14.89 8.69 -2.55
N GLU A 147 13.94 7.94 -3.12
CA GLU A 147 13.50 6.65 -2.59
C GLU A 147 14.34 5.50 -3.13
N CYS A 148 14.43 4.43 -2.32
CA CYS A 148 15.03 3.20 -2.79
C CYS A 148 14.08 2.44 -3.73
N VAL A 149 14.64 1.52 -4.52
CA VAL A 149 13.88 0.75 -5.52
C VAL A 149 12.62 0.08 -4.95
N THR A 150 12.71 -0.45 -3.72
CA THR A 150 11.61 -1.12 -3.02
C THR A 150 10.41 -0.20 -2.82
N VAL A 151 10.63 1.06 -2.42
CA VAL A 151 9.56 2.05 -2.25
C VAL A 151 9.08 2.56 -3.60
N CYS A 152 9.97 2.75 -4.59
CA CYS A 152 9.58 3.12 -5.95
C CYS A 152 8.66 2.10 -6.61
N LEU A 153 8.80 0.81 -6.31
CA LEU A 153 7.85 -0.21 -6.74
C LEU A 153 6.45 0.07 -6.17
N ALA A 154 6.30 0.34 -4.87
CA ALA A 154 5.00 0.67 -4.30
C ALA A 154 4.42 1.99 -4.86
N LEU A 155 5.25 3.02 -5.07
CA LEU A 155 4.84 4.29 -5.69
C LEU A 155 4.36 4.10 -7.13
N THR A 156 4.94 3.13 -7.84
CA THR A 156 4.54 2.77 -9.21
C THR A 156 3.10 2.24 -9.26
N ALA A 157 2.68 1.39 -8.31
CA ALA A 157 1.28 0.98 -8.21
C ALA A 157 0.36 2.13 -7.85
N LEU A 158 0.77 3.00 -6.93
CA LEU A 158 -0.03 4.16 -6.55
C LEU A 158 -0.26 5.11 -7.73
N ALA A 159 0.77 5.38 -8.54
CA ALA A 159 0.63 6.15 -9.78
C ALA A 159 -0.34 5.48 -10.77
N ALA A 160 -0.28 4.14 -10.89
CA ALA A 160 -1.18 3.38 -11.74
C ALA A 160 -2.65 3.41 -11.28
N ALA A 161 -2.92 3.58 -9.98
CA ALA A 161 -4.29 3.76 -9.47
C ALA A 161 -4.91 5.09 -9.92
N PHE A 162 -4.08 6.11 -10.18
CA PHE A 162 -4.49 7.45 -10.62
C PHE A 162 -3.88 7.82 -11.96
N PRO A 163 -4.22 7.09 -13.06
CA PRO A 163 -3.54 7.27 -14.34
C PRO A 163 -3.75 8.67 -14.93
N SER A 164 -4.88 9.33 -14.65
CA SER A 164 -5.18 10.67 -15.18
C SER A 164 -4.55 11.82 -14.40
N ALA A 165 -3.96 11.55 -13.22
CA ALA A 165 -3.32 12.59 -12.44
C ALA A 165 -2.03 13.07 -13.12
N GLY A 166 -1.82 14.39 -13.20
CA GLY A 166 -0.63 14.97 -13.83
C GLY A 166 0.67 14.41 -13.25
N THR A 167 0.73 14.28 -11.92
CA THR A 167 1.88 13.70 -11.20
C THR A 167 2.17 12.24 -11.56
N SER A 168 1.15 11.45 -11.92
CA SER A 168 1.33 10.08 -12.41
C SER A 168 1.88 10.06 -13.84
N GLN A 169 1.41 10.98 -14.69
CA GLN A 169 1.90 11.11 -16.07
C GLN A 169 3.36 11.57 -16.11
N ASP A 170 3.72 12.51 -15.23
CA ASP A 170 5.10 13.02 -15.10
C ASP A 170 6.08 11.91 -14.69
N LEU A 171 5.59 10.84 -14.04
CA LEU A 171 6.38 9.69 -13.62
C LEU A 171 6.69 8.69 -14.75
N LEU A 172 6.00 8.77 -15.90
CA LEU A 172 6.17 7.81 -17.00
C LEU A 172 7.63 7.62 -17.47
N PRO A 173 8.48 8.67 -17.62
CA PRO A 173 9.89 8.49 -17.95
C PRO A 173 10.62 7.66 -16.89
N SER A 174 10.38 7.94 -15.60
CA SER A 174 11.00 7.22 -14.50
C SER A 174 10.54 5.77 -14.40
N LEU A 175 9.26 5.48 -14.68
CA LEU A 175 8.76 4.11 -14.80
C LEU A 175 9.46 3.33 -15.92
N ARG A 176 9.72 3.96 -17.07
CA ARG A 176 10.47 3.34 -18.17
C ARG A 176 11.93 3.05 -17.78
N THR A 177 12.57 3.99 -17.09
CA THR A 177 13.93 3.81 -16.56
C THR A 177 13.98 2.65 -15.58
N LEU A 178 13.02 2.58 -14.64
CA LEU A 178 12.93 1.49 -13.67
C LEU A 178 12.67 0.13 -14.35
N ALA A 179 11.76 0.07 -15.33
CA ALA A 179 11.54 -1.14 -16.12
C ALA A 179 12.80 -1.60 -16.86
N GLY A 180 13.63 -0.66 -17.34
CA GLY A 180 14.91 -0.93 -17.98
C GLY A 180 15.95 -1.59 -17.08
N GLN A 181 15.84 -1.45 -15.75
CA GLN A 181 16.71 -2.13 -14.78
C GLN A 181 16.42 -3.63 -14.67
N TYR A 182 15.26 -4.09 -15.17
CA TYR A 182 14.83 -5.48 -15.13
C TYR A 182 14.72 -6.06 -16.56
N PRO A 183 15.87 -6.33 -17.23
CA PRO A 183 15.87 -6.94 -18.55
C PRO A 183 15.28 -8.37 -18.46
N GLY A 184 14.25 -8.65 -19.27
CA GLY A 184 13.57 -9.95 -19.30
C GLY A 184 12.31 -10.05 -18.45
N TRP A 185 11.75 -11.27 -18.38
CA TRP A 185 10.48 -11.60 -17.71
C TRP A 185 10.73 -11.94 -16.23
N THR A 186 10.95 -10.89 -15.42
CA THR A 186 11.07 -11.01 -13.97
C THR A 186 9.86 -10.37 -13.30
N LEU A 187 9.49 -10.85 -12.11
CA LEU A 187 8.35 -10.31 -11.36
C LEU A 187 8.39 -8.77 -11.20
N PRO A 188 9.50 -8.14 -10.74
CA PRO A 188 9.56 -6.68 -10.65
C PRO A 188 9.48 -5.99 -12.03
N GLY A 189 10.10 -6.56 -13.05
CA GLY A 189 10.03 -6.02 -14.41
C GLY A 189 8.62 -6.04 -14.99
N ASP A 190 7.93 -7.17 -14.86
CA ASP A 190 6.55 -7.34 -15.32
C ASP A 190 5.59 -6.44 -14.54
N TYR A 191 5.82 -6.28 -13.24
CA TYR A 191 5.07 -5.39 -12.38
C TYR A 191 5.15 -3.93 -12.85
N VAL A 192 6.37 -3.41 -13.06
CA VAL A 192 6.56 -2.01 -13.51
C VAL A 192 5.99 -1.81 -14.92
N ARG A 193 6.13 -2.80 -15.81
CA ARG A 193 5.54 -2.73 -17.17
C ARG A 193 4.02 -2.71 -17.14
N LEU A 194 3.39 -3.52 -16.29
CA LEU A 194 1.93 -3.51 -16.13
C LEU A 194 1.46 -2.15 -15.59
N ALA A 195 2.07 -1.65 -14.52
CA ALA A 195 1.74 -0.35 -13.94
C ALA A 195 1.92 0.81 -14.94
N GLY A 196 3.01 0.82 -15.70
CA GLY A 196 3.21 1.80 -16.77
C GLY A 196 2.14 1.68 -17.87
N THR A 197 1.71 0.47 -18.20
CA THR A 197 0.64 0.23 -19.18
C THR A 197 -0.71 0.75 -18.69
N ILE A 198 -1.04 0.55 -17.41
CA ILE A 198 -2.22 1.12 -16.76
C ILE A 198 -2.15 2.65 -16.81
N THR A 199 -1.01 3.23 -16.43
CA THR A 199 -0.79 4.69 -16.39
C THR A 199 -0.95 5.34 -17.78
N VAL A 200 -0.52 4.68 -18.85
CA VAL A 200 -0.66 5.18 -20.23
C VAL A 200 -2.12 5.07 -20.75
N GLY A 201 -2.94 4.18 -20.20
CA GLY A 201 -4.38 4.11 -20.51
C GLY A 201 -4.74 3.55 -21.89
N LYS A 202 -3.81 2.91 -22.61
CA LYS A 202 -4.11 2.26 -23.90
C LYS A 202 -4.80 0.91 -23.68
N ARG A 203 -6.11 0.86 -23.87
CA ARG A 203 -6.97 -0.32 -23.61
C ARG A 203 -6.45 -1.62 -24.22
N GLU A 204 -6.05 -1.61 -25.50
CA GLU A 204 -5.57 -2.81 -26.21
C GLU A 204 -4.30 -3.37 -25.57
N ASN A 205 -3.32 -2.48 -25.30
CA ASN A 205 -2.08 -2.86 -24.63
C ASN A 205 -2.35 -3.42 -23.23
N LEU A 206 -3.29 -2.81 -22.49
CA LEU A 206 -3.67 -3.27 -21.17
C LEU A 206 -4.30 -4.67 -21.21
N LEU A 207 -5.19 -4.93 -22.16
CA LEU A 207 -5.80 -6.25 -22.33
C LEU A 207 -4.74 -7.30 -22.64
N THR A 208 -3.84 -7.02 -23.59
CA THR A 208 -2.75 -7.94 -23.95
C THR A 208 -1.86 -8.24 -22.74
N ALA A 209 -1.50 -7.22 -21.95
CA ALA A 209 -0.67 -7.39 -20.75
C ALA A 209 -1.37 -8.26 -19.68
N VAL A 210 -2.64 -7.99 -19.38
CA VAL A 210 -3.41 -8.74 -18.39
C VAL A 210 -3.58 -10.20 -18.80
N GLU A 211 -3.94 -10.48 -20.06
CA GLU A 211 -4.10 -11.87 -20.54
C GLU A 211 -2.76 -12.61 -20.58
N ALA A 212 -1.67 -11.96 -20.98
CA ALA A 212 -0.34 -12.56 -20.98
C ALA A 212 0.09 -12.99 -19.57
N LEU A 213 -0.07 -12.11 -18.57
CA LEU A 213 0.34 -12.39 -17.19
C LEU A 213 -0.55 -13.46 -16.54
N THR A 214 -1.87 -13.34 -16.69
CA THR A 214 -2.81 -14.32 -16.10
C THR A 214 -2.71 -15.71 -16.73
N SER A 215 -2.31 -15.83 -18.00
CA SER A 215 -2.09 -17.15 -18.61
C SER A 215 -0.87 -17.90 -18.08
N GLN A 216 0.06 -17.20 -17.42
CA GLN A 216 1.34 -17.79 -17.00
C GLN A 216 1.33 -18.23 -15.54
N ASN A 217 1.00 -17.33 -14.60
CA ASN A 217 1.29 -17.58 -13.18
C ASN A 217 0.39 -16.83 -12.17
N TRP A 218 -0.64 -16.08 -12.61
CA TRP A 218 -1.45 -15.24 -11.72
C TRP A 218 -2.90 -15.69 -11.68
N ILE A 219 -3.56 -15.47 -10.53
CA ILE A 219 -4.96 -15.87 -10.36
C ILE A 219 -5.83 -14.97 -11.24
N PRO A 220 -6.51 -15.52 -12.25
CA PRO A 220 -7.32 -14.73 -13.15
C PRO A 220 -8.62 -14.31 -12.47
N THR A 221 -9.09 -13.10 -12.78
CA THR A 221 -10.45 -12.65 -12.52
C THR A 221 -11.37 -12.98 -13.70
N VAL A 222 -12.68 -12.85 -13.52
CA VAL A 222 -13.65 -13.08 -14.60
C VAL A 222 -13.36 -12.15 -15.79
N ARG A 223 -13.26 -12.70 -17.00
CA ARG A 223 -12.89 -11.95 -18.22
C ARG A 223 -13.86 -10.82 -18.58
N SER A 224 -15.13 -10.94 -18.19
CA SER A 224 -16.18 -9.94 -18.42
C SER A 224 -16.17 -8.79 -17.41
N ALA A 225 -15.39 -8.87 -16.33
CA ALA A 225 -15.19 -7.76 -15.41
C ALA A 225 -14.44 -6.60 -16.09
N ARG A 226 -14.56 -5.38 -15.53
CA ARG A 226 -13.89 -4.20 -16.09
C ARG A 226 -12.38 -4.38 -16.13
N LEU A 227 -11.79 -4.16 -17.30
CA LEU A 227 -10.36 -4.38 -17.55
C LEU A 227 -9.45 -3.63 -16.57
N THR A 228 -9.79 -2.39 -16.20
CA THR A 228 -9.02 -1.61 -15.21
C THR A 228 -8.99 -2.29 -13.85
N GLY A 229 -10.12 -2.79 -13.36
CA GLY A 229 -10.16 -3.52 -12.09
C GLY A 229 -9.41 -4.83 -12.15
N ARG A 230 -9.53 -5.58 -13.26
CA ARG A 230 -8.72 -6.79 -13.49
C ARG A 230 -7.22 -6.49 -13.42
N ALA A 231 -6.79 -5.37 -14.01
CA ALA A 231 -5.38 -4.97 -14.02
C ALA A 231 -4.88 -4.52 -12.65
N LEU A 232 -5.67 -3.73 -11.92
CA LEU A 232 -5.31 -3.27 -10.56
C LEU A 232 -5.29 -4.43 -9.56
N HIS A 233 -6.24 -5.38 -9.67
CA HIS A 233 -6.25 -6.61 -8.88
C HIS A 233 -5.00 -7.47 -9.16
N LEU A 234 -4.62 -7.63 -10.43
CA LEU A 234 -3.38 -8.32 -10.79
C LEU A 234 -2.15 -7.60 -10.23
N LEU A 235 -2.12 -6.27 -10.32
CA LEU A 235 -1.01 -5.46 -9.80
C LEU A 235 -0.87 -5.60 -8.28
N ASP A 236 -1.98 -5.71 -7.56
CA ASP A 236 -2.03 -5.97 -6.11
C ASP A 236 -1.46 -7.35 -5.74
N GLN A 237 -1.84 -8.40 -6.48
CA GLN A 237 -1.26 -9.75 -6.30
C GLN A 237 0.27 -9.72 -6.49
N MET A 238 0.73 -9.04 -7.54
CA MET A 238 2.15 -8.90 -7.84
C MET A 238 2.91 -8.12 -6.75
N LEU A 239 2.35 -7.00 -6.26
CA LEU A 239 2.94 -6.21 -5.19
C LEU A 239 3.03 -7.01 -3.89
N SER A 240 2.00 -7.78 -3.55
CA SER A 240 1.98 -8.66 -2.40
C SER A 240 3.08 -9.72 -2.47
N GLN A 241 3.30 -10.32 -3.64
CA GLN A 241 4.39 -11.27 -3.86
C GLN A 241 5.77 -10.61 -3.75
N ILE A 242 5.97 -9.42 -4.34
CA ILE A 242 7.22 -8.66 -4.22
C ILE A 242 7.52 -8.39 -2.74
N ARG A 243 6.54 -7.93 -1.96
CA ARG A 243 6.69 -7.69 -0.51
C ARG A 243 7.06 -8.96 0.24
N ALA A 244 6.48 -10.11 -0.11
CA ALA A 244 6.80 -11.39 0.51
C ALA A 244 8.26 -11.81 0.23
N THR A 245 8.73 -11.63 -1.01
CA THR A 245 10.12 -11.96 -1.38
C THR A 245 11.16 -11.01 -0.78
N ALA A 246 10.82 -9.74 -0.60
CA ALA A 246 11.66 -8.79 0.11
C ALA A 246 11.88 -9.17 1.59
N LYS A 247 10.89 -9.83 2.23
CA LYS A 247 11.03 -10.33 3.61
C LYS A 247 12.03 -11.47 3.76
N THR A 248 12.29 -12.24 2.69
CA THR A 248 13.17 -13.42 2.73
C THR A 248 14.65 -13.10 2.53
N GLN A 249 15.01 -11.83 2.29
CA GLN A 249 16.39 -11.40 1.98
C GLN A 249 17.07 -10.64 3.15
N ASP A 250 16.40 -10.46 4.29
CA ASP A 250 17.00 -9.95 5.53
C ASP A 250 17.36 -11.13 6.45
N PRO A 251 18.63 -11.32 6.86
CA PRO A 251 19.05 -12.34 7.83
C PRO A 251 18.62 -12.04 9.27
#